data_AF-A0A968TUA2-F1
#
_entry.id   AF-A0A968TUA2-F1
#
_cell.length_a   1.000
_cell.length_b   1.000
_cell.length_c   1.000
_cell.angle_alpha   90.00
_cell.angle_beta   90.00
_cell.angle_gamma   90.00
#
_symmetry.space_group_name_H-M   'P 1'
#
loop_
_entity.id
_entity.type
_entity.pdbx_description
1 polymer ?
#
loop_
_entity_poly.entity_id
_entity_poly.type
_entity_poly.pdbx_seq_one_letter_code
_entity_poly.pdbx_strand_id
1 'polypeptide(L)'
;MKSTKKSKKIEYGNVEAPEGFDDPKNHKVRVTMWLDGDLLAELRKRAGEVGAGYQTYTQKLLRDAVFESDSLAKRLERVEKALKIKIG
;
A
#
# COMPACT_ATOMS: atom_id res chain seq x y z
N MET A 1 -17.11 -14.13 -21.69
CA MET A 1 -16.13 -13.12 -22.20
C MET A 1 -14.73 -13.69 -22.09
N LYS A 2 -13.99 -13.87 -23.19
CA LYS A 2 -12.60 -14.37 -23.15
C LYS A 2 -11.66 -13.20 -22.88
N SER A 3 -10.89 -13.27 -21.78
CA SER A 3 -9.85 -12.31 -21.44
C SER A 3 -8.70 -12.39 -22.45
N THR A 4 -8.44 -11.32 -23.19
CA THR A 4 -7.29 -11.19 -24.08
C THR A 4 -6.05 -10.82 -23.25
N LYS A 5 -5.30 -11.85 -22.83
CA LYS A 5 -4.04 -11.65 -22.11
C LYS A 5 -2.97 -11.15 -23.10
N LYS A 6 -2.77 -9.83 -23.16
CA LYS A 6 -1.71 -9.19 -23.96
C LYS A 6 -0.35 -9.68 -23.43
N SER A 7 0.35 -10.51 -24.20
CA SER A 7 1.68 -10.98 -23.87
C SER A 7 2.65 -9.79 -23.84
N LYS A 8 3.25 -9.49 -22.69
CA LYS A 8 4.32 -8.49 -22.61
C LYS A 8 5.48 -8.95 -23.49
N LYS A 9 5.92 -8.11 -24.42
CA LYS A 9 7.11 -8.35 -25.23
C LYS A 9 8.31 -8.21 -24.29
N ILE A 10 8.93 -9.33 -23.94
CA ILE A 10 10.13 -9.35 -23.11
C ILE A 10 11.32 -9.28 -24.08
N GLU A 11 12.03 -8.16 -24.05
CA GLU A 11 13.25 -7.98 -24.84
C GLU A 11 14.44 -8.42 -23.99
N TYR A 12 15.26 -9.34 -24.51
CA TYR A 12 16.43 -9.90 -23.82
C TYR A 12 17.71 -9.29 -24.41
N GLY A 13 18.62 -8.80 -23.56
CA GLY A 13 19.88 -8.15 -23.95
C GLY A 13 20.31 -7.03 -22.99
N ASN A 14 21.37 -6.28 -23.34
CA ASN A 14 21.73 -5.00 -22.68
C ASN A 14 20.75 -3.91 -23.14
N VAL A 15 19.51 -3.99 -22.68
CA VAL A 15 18.49 -2.97 -22.92
C VAL A 15 18.63 -1.91 -21.84
N GLU A 16 18.65 -0.64 -22.21
CA GLU A 16 18.62 0.46 -21.24
C GLU A 16 17.40 0.30 -20.32
N ALA A 17 17.64 0.36 -19.01
CA ALA A 17 16.57 0.20 -18.05
C ALA A 17 15.50 1.28 -18.31
N PRO A 18 14.21 0.91 -18.43
CA PRO A 18 13.16 1.89 -18.66
C PRO A 18 13.15 2.94 -17.54
N GLU A 19 12.79 4.17 -17.89
CA GLU A 19 12.80 5.31 -16.96
C GLU A 19 11.99 4.98 -15.69
N GLY A 20 12.62 5.11 -14.51
CA GLY A 20 12.01 4.75 -13.22
C GLY A 20 12.07 3.27 -12.85
N PHE A 21 12.86 2.45 -13.55
CA PHE A 21 13.14 1.06 -13.16
C PHE A 21 13.70 0.96 -11.75
N ASP A 22 14.48 1.94 -11.29
CA ASP A 22 15.05 1.96 -9.93
C ASP A 22 14.10 2.53 -8.87
N ASP A 23 12.90 3.01 -9.23
CA ASP A 23 11.95 3.52 -8.22
C ASP A 23 11.39 2.36 -7.38
N PRO A 24 11.60 2.35 -6.04
CA PRO A 24 11.10 1.31 -5.15
C PRO A 24 9.58 1.10 -5.23
N LYS A 25 8.83 2.10 -5.71
CA LYS A 25 7.37 2.02 -5.90
C LYS A 25 6.97 1.08 -7.04
N ASN A 26 7.88 0.82 -7.97
CA ASN A 26 7.65 -0.05 -9.13
C ASN A 26 7.99 -1.52 -8.85
N HIS A 27 8.56 -1.83 -7.67
CA HIS A 27 8.95 -3.17 -7.26
C HIS A 27 7.97 -3.79 -6.27
N LYS A 28 7.67 -5.08 -6.46
CA LYS A 28 6.92 -5.88 -5.48
C LYS A 28 7.81 -6.99 -4.96
N VAL A 29 8.05 -6.99 -3.65
CA VAL A 29 8.80 -8.05 -2.95
C VAL A 29 7.82 -9.00 -2.30
N ARG A 30 8.06 -10.31 -2.40
CA ARG A 30 7.30 -11.32 -1.68
C ARG A 30 7.88 -11.48 -0.29
N VAL A 31 7.09 -11.19 0.72
CA VAL A 31 7.43 -11.42 2.12
C VAL A 31 6.64 -12.62 2.61
N THR A 32 7.34 -13.65 3.09
CA THR A 32 6.73 -14.81 3.75
C THR A 32 6.77 -14.55 5.25
N MET A 33 5.61 -14.40 5.87
CA MET A 33 5.48 -14.18 7.31
C MET A 33 4.32 -14.98 7.88
N TRP A 34 4.41 -15.30 9.16
CA TRP A 34 3.29 -15.86 9.91
C TRP A 34 2.33 -14.74 10.30
N LEU A 35 1.05 -14.98 10.07
CA LEU A 35 -0.05 -14.10 10.48
C LEU A 35 -1.01 -14.94 11.32
N ASP A 36 -1.49 -14.37 12.41
CA ASP A 36 -2.50 -15.03 13.24
C ASP A 36 -3.79 -15.24 12.44
N GLY A 37 -4.48 -16.35 12.73
CA GLY A 37 -5.64 -16.78 11.95
C GLY A 37 -6.84 -15.83 12.07
N ASP A 38 -7.03 -15.23 13.25
CA ASP A 38 -8.04 -14.22 13.53
C ASP A 38 -7.76 -12.91 12.78
N LEU A 39 -6.52 -12.46 12.77
CA LEU A 39 -6.07 -11.29 12.01
C LEU A 39 -6.33 -11.48 10.51
N LEU A 40 -6.00 -12.66 9.96
CA LEU A 40 -6.25 -12.97 8.56
C LEU A 40 -7.75 -12.97 8.23
N ALA A 41 -8.58 -13.52 9.12
CA ALA A 41 -10.03 -13.53 8.96
C ALA A 41 -10.61 -12.11 8.92
N GLU A 42 -10.18 -11.25 9.85
CA GLU A 42 -10.63 -9.86 9.93
C GLU A 42 -10.18 -9.04 8.71
N LEU A 43 -8.93 -9.21 8.25
CA LEU A 43 -8.42 -8.55 7.05
C LEU A 43 -9.24 -8.94 5.80
N ARG A 44 -9.62 -10.22 5.67
CA ARG A 44 -10.46 -10.69 4.56
C ARG A 44 -11.86 -10.09 4.61
N LYS A 45 -12.46 -10.04 5.79
CA LYS A 45 -13.79 -9.45 6.00
C LYS A 45 -13.80 -7.98 5.60
N ARG A 46 -12.88 -7.18 6.16
CA ARG A 46 -12.77 -5.74 5.86
C ARG A 46 -12.44 -5.49 4.39
N ALA A 47 -11.57 -6.30 3.79
CA ALA A 47 -11.27 -6.19 2.37
C ALA A 47 -12.53 -6.42 1.50
N GLY A 48 -13.39 -7.36 1.89
CA GLY A 48 -14.68 -7.60 1.25
C GLY A 48 -15.62 -6.39 1.32
N GLU A 49 -15.68 -5.70 2.47
CA GLU A 49 -16.52 -4.52 2.67
C GLU A 49 -16.13 -3.35 1.74
N VAL A 50 -14.84 -3.18 1.44
CA VAL A 50 -14.34 -2.17 0.50
C VAL A 50 -14.17 -2.68 -0.94
N GLY A 51 -14.60 -3.91 -1.24
CA GLY A 51 -14.51 -4.48 -2.58
C GLY A 51 -13.07 -4.69 -3.08
N ALA A 52 -12.11 -4.86 -2.16
CA ALA A 52 -10.70 -5.04 -2.47
C ALA A 52 -10.24 -6.48 -2.17
N GLY A 53 -9.20 -6.95 -2.85
CA GLY A 53 -8.51 -8.18 -2.46
C GLY A 53 -7.78 -8.01 -1.13
N TYR A 54 -7.74 -9.05 -0.29
CA TYR A 54 -7.12 -8.97 1.05
C TYR A 54 -5.67 -8.46 0.99
N GLN A 55 -4.87 -8.89 0.01
CA GLN A 55 -3.48 -8.43 -0.13
C GLN A 55 -3.38 -6.93 -0.43
N THR A 56 -4.25 -6.42 -1.31
CA THR A 56 -4.30 -4.99 -1.64
C THR A 56 -4.72 -4.18 -0.43
N TYR A 57 -5.72 -4.68 0.31
CA TYR A 57 -6.18 -4.06 1.54
C TYR A 57 -5.09 -4.02 2.61
N THR A 58 -4.43 -5.15 2.86
CA THR A 58 -3.30 -5.24 3.80
C THR A 58 -2.15 -4.33 3.39
N GLN A 59 -1.79 -4.27 2.10
CA GLN A 59 -0.73 -3.38 1.62
C GLN A 59 -1.08 -1.91 1.85
N LYS A 60 -2.34 -1.51 1.62
CA LYS A 60 -2.81 -0.16 1.93
C LYS A 60 -2.68 0.11 3.44
N LEU A 61 -3.20 -0.79 4.28
CA LEU A 61 -3.17 -0.63 5.73
C LEU A 61 -1.75 -0.52 6.29
N LEU A 62 -0.81 -1.30 5.75
CA LEU A 62 0.62 -1.19 6.08
C LEU A 62 1.22 0.13 5.60
N ARG A 63 0.88 0.61 4.40
CA ARG A 63 1.34 1.91 3.92
C ARG A 63 0.80 3.05 4.78
N ASP A 64 -0.47 2.99 5.12
CA ASP A 64 -1.13 4.00 5.96
C ASP A 64 -0.47 4.00 7.36
N ALA A 65 -0.21 2.82 7.94
CA ALA A 65 0.44 2.69 9.24
C ALA A 65 1.91 3.14 9.25
N VAL A 66 2.66 2.92 8.17
CA VAL A 66 4.11 3.24 8.10
C VAL A 66 4.37 4.66 7.62
N PHE A 67 3.59 5.15 6.66
CA PHE A 67 3.83 6.43 5.99
C PHE A 67 2.79 7.51 6.32
N GLU A 68 1.55 7.13 6.67
CA GLU A 68 0.48 8.09 6.98
C GLU A 68 0.18 8.24 8.49
N SER A 69 0.74 7.40 9.36
CA SER A 69 0.70 7.59 10.82
C SER A 69 1.39 8.90 11.24
N ASP A 70 2.46 9.25 10.53
CA ASP A 70 3.12 10.56 10.58
C ASP A 70 2.16 11.70 10.20
N SER A 71 1.15 11.42 9.36
CA SER A 71 0.14 12.40 8.95
C SER A 71 -0.90 12.64 10.03
N LEU A 72 -1.18 11.70 10.94
CA LEU A 72 -2.16 11.92 12.02
C LEU A 72 -1.61 12.92 13.04
N ALA A 73 -0.36 12.74 13.48
CA ALA A 73 0.34 13.72 14.31
C ALA A 73 0.47 15.07 13.60
N LYS A 74 0.92 15.08 12.33
CA LYS A 74 1.01 16.32 11.53
C LYS A 74 -0.35 16.96 11.24
N ARG A 75 -1.44 16.19 11.13
CA ARG A 75 -2.82 16.68 10.96
C ARG A 75 -3.33 17.24 12.27
N LEU A 76 -3.04 16.59 13.40
CA LEU A 76 -3.37 17.07 14.73
C LEU A 76 -2.66 18.40 14.99
N GLU A 77 -1.35 18.48 14.75
CA GLU A 77 -0.58 19.72 14.84
C GLU A 77 -1.15 20.84 13.95
N ARG A 78 -1.56 20.52 12.70
CA ARG A 78 -2.21 21.50 11.82
C ARG A 78 -3.56 21.96 12.37
N VAL A 79 -4.35 21.05 12.91
CA VAL A 79 -5.67 21.35 13.50
C VAL A 79 -5.52 22.16 14.79
N GLU A 80 -4.58 21.80 15.66
CA GLU A 80 -4.22 22.54 16.88
C GLU A 80 -3.71 23.95 16.56
N LYS A 81 -2.84 24.07 15.55
CA LYS A 81 -2.33 25.36 15.06
C LYS A 81 -3.43 26.22 14.42
N ALA A 82 -4.36 25.61 13.67
CA ALA A 82 -5.49 26.30 13.06
C ALA A 82 -6.53 26.76 14.10
N LEU A 83 -6.73 25.97 15.17
CA LEU A 83 -7.69 26.29 16.23
C LEU A 83 -7.08 27.15 17.36
N LYS A 84 -5.76 27.44 17.32
CA LYS A 84 -5.02 28.17 18.38
C LYS A 84 -5.23 27.59 19.78
N ILE A 85 -5.54 26.30 19.89
CA ILE A 85 -5.74 25.67 21.19
C ILE A 85 -4.35 25.36 21.73
N LYS A 86 -3.76 26.28 22.49
CA LYS A 86 -2.73 25.94 23.46
C LYS A 86 -3.42 25.16 24.57
N ILE A 87 -3.37 23.83 24.51
CA ILE A 87 -3.49 23.04 25.73
C ILE A 87 -2.12 23.18 26.39
N GLY A 88 -2.06 24.06 27.38
CA GLY A 88 -0.90 24.23 28.25
C GLY A 88 -0.72 23.03 29.17
#